data_AF-B5LGJ0-F1
#
_entry.id   AF-B5LGJ0-F1
#
_cell.length_a   1.000
_cell.length_b   1.000
_cell.length_c   1.000
_cell.angle_alpha   90.00
_cell.angle_beta   90.00
_cell.angle_gamma   90.00
#
_symmetry.space_group_name_H-M   'P 1'
#
loop_
_entity.id
_entity.type
_entity.pdbx_description
1 polymer ?
#
loop_
_entity_poly.entity_id
_entity_poly.type
_entity_poly.pdbx_seq_one_letter_code
_entity_poly.pdbx_strand_id
1 'polypeptide(L)'
;AALEHGNILKGNLSNTIFSNNEKLDNRDVCQFDHTKHTNVTNGKSNPCYGRQAVRFSNTEGSECDYRKIRDSDKKNNSVGACAPFRRLHLCDRNLEEIYPDKITNTNNLLVDVLLAAKYEGQSITQDYPKYRATYGDSPSKMCTMLARSFADIGDIIRGKDLYRRDSRTDKLEENLKVIFGNIYKELTATSGKNVALRDRYQKDGPDYYQLREDWWALNRDQVWKAITCNAWGDTYFHATCSDSHRKESCCQANDYCRCDGDKPGVDKPNIDPPTYFDYVPQYLRWFEEWAED
;
A
#
# COMPACT_ATOMS: atom_id res chain seq x y z
N ALA A 1 1.54 -20.20 9.58
CA ALA A 1 1.38 -19.40 10.81
C ALA A 1 0.26 -18.35 10.71
N ALA A 2 0.27 -17.39 9.77
CA ALA A 2 -0.85 -16.42 9.60
C ALA A 2 -2.20 -17.10 9.24
N LEU A 3 -2.13 -18.18 8.44
CA LEU A 3 -3.30 -18.88 7.89
C LEU A 3 -4.11 -19.71 8.90
N GLU A 4 -3.56 -20.11 10.06
CA GLU A 4 -4.30 -20.93 11.05
C GLU A 4 -5.38 -20.13 11.81
N HIS A 5 -5.32 -18.79 11.78
CA HIS A 5 -6.33 -17.89 12.36
C HIS A 5 -6.81 -16.81 11.36
N GLY A 6 -6.51 -17.00 10.06
CA GLY A 6 -6.38 -15.96 9.05
C GLY A 6 -7.65 -15.23 8.58
N ASN A 7 -8.85 -15.63 8.99
CA ASN A 7 -10.07 -14.96 8.53
C ASN A 7 -10.42 -13.68 9.30
N ILE A 8 -9.89 -13.48 10.51
CA ILE A 8 -10.33 -12.39 11.39
C ILE A 8 -9.67 -11.04 11.05
N LEU A 9 -8.43 -11.07 10.55
CA LEU A 9 -7.71 -9.87 10.11
C LEU A 9 -7.93 -9.55 8.63
N LYS A 10 -8.67 -10.40 7.90
CA LYS A 10 -9.08 -10.11 6.52
C LYS A 10 -10.23 -9.10 6.55
N GLY A 11 -10.03 -7.93 5.96
CA GLY A 11 -11.06 -6.92 5.87
C GLY A 11 -12.14 -7.35 4.87
N ASN A 12 -13.39 -7.15 5.26
CA ASN A 12 -14.57 -7.41 4.44
C ASN A 12 -15.33 -6.11 4.23
N LEU A 13 -15.27 -5.58 3.00
CA LEU A 13 -15.94 -4.34 2.60
C LEU A 13 -17.47 -4.38 2.84
N SER A 14 -18.08 -5.57 2.87
CA SER A 14 -19.52 -5.71 3.15
C SER A 14 -19.88 -5.39 4.60
N ASN A 15 -18.89 -5.46 5.51
CA ASN A 15 -19.06 -5.23 6.94
C ASN A 15 -18.55 -3.84 7.36
N THR A 16 -18.15 -2.99 6.41
CA THR A 16 -17.67 -1.64 6.69
C THR A 16 -18.83 -0.74 7.11
N ILE A 17 -18.70 -0.15 8.29
CA ILE A 17 -19.57 0.90 8.83
C ILE A 17 -18.66 2.07 9.22
N PHE A 18 -18.89 3.24 8.63
CA PHE A 18 -18.11 4.45 8.92
C PHE A 18 -18.49 5.07 10.26
N SER A 19 -17.67 6.01 10.75
CA SER A 19 -17.90 6.68 12.04
C SER A 19 -19.22 7.47 12.16
N ASN A 20 -19.86 7.80 11.03
CA ASN A 20 -21.19 8.42 10.96
C ASN A 20 -22.33 7.39 10.88
N ASN A 21 -22.05 6.10 11.09
CA ASN A 21 -22.96 4.96 10.94
C ASN A 21 -23.46 4.68 9.52
N GLU A 22 -22.87 5.31 8.50
CA GLU A 22 -23.17 4.97 7.12
C GLU A 22 -22.48 3.65 6.74
N LYS A 23 -23.19 2.83 5.96
CA LYS A 23 -22.63 1.62 5.36
C LYS A 23 -21.94 1.99 4.05
N LEU A 24 -20.91 1.22 3.71
CA LEU A 24 -20.30 1.29 2.40
C LEU A 24 -21.35 0.96 1.32
N ASP A 25 -21.63 1.93 0.45
CA ASP A 25 -22.64 1.88 -0.59
C ASP A 25 -22.14 1.16 -1.86
N ASN A 26 -20.84 1.23 -2.15
CA ASN A 26 -20.20 0.53 -3.25
C ASN A 26 -18.98 -0.27 -2.80
N ARG A 27 -18.87 -1.51 -3.27
CA ARG A 27 -17.77 -2.42 -2.96
C ARG A 27 -16.75 -2.55 -4.09
N ASP A 28 -17.06 -2.01 -5.27
CA ASP A 28 -16.07 -1.87 -6.33
C ASP A 28 -15.05 -0.80 -5.92
N VAL A 29 -13.86 -1.26 -5.57
CA VAL A 29 -12.76 -0.40 -5.14
C VAL A 29 -12.40 0.65 -6.18
N CYS A 30 -12.59 0.37 -7.47
CA CYS A 30 -12.30 1.32 -8.52
C CYS A 30 -13.28 2.50 -8.58
N GLN A 31 -14.43 2.40 -7.90
CA GLN A 31 -15.41 3.47 -7.74
C GLN A 31 -15.22 4.27 -6.44
N PHE A 32 -14.22 3.96 -5.62
CA PHE A 32 -14.02 4.67 -4.36
C PHE A 32 -13.66 6.15 -4.59
N ASP A 33 -14.52 7.01 -4.07
CA ASP A 33 -14.40 8.46 -3.98
C ASP A 33 -13.91 8.87 -2.58
N HIS A 34 -12.85 9.67 -2.50
CA HIS A 34 -12.28 10.13 -1.23
C HIS A 34 -13.20 11.07 -0.46
N THR A 35 -14.22 11.66 -1.10
CA THR A 35 -15.22 12.51 -0.45
C THR A 35 -16.32 11.72 0.23
N LYS A 36 -16.45 10.41 -0.06
CA LYS A 36 -17.53 9.54 0.43
C LYS A 36 -17.01 8.33 1.21
N HIS A 37 -16.02 7.63 0.66
CA HIS A 37 -15.56 6.33 1.16
C HIS A 37 -14.28 6.51 1.98
N THR A 38 -14.39 7.20 3.12
CA THR A 38 -13.25 7.49 3.99
C THR A 38 -13.70 7.67 5.43
N ASN A 39 -12.83 7.37 6.40
CA ASN A 39 -13.05 7.75 7.79
C ASN A 39 -12.46 9.13 8.14
N VAL A 40 -11.84 9.82 7.19
CA VAL A 40 -11.26 11.16 7.39
C VAL A 40 -12.39 12.20 7.40
N THR A 41 -12.66 12.77 8.58
CA THR A 41 -13.77 13.73 8.76
C THR A 41 -13.35 15.20 8.79
N ASN A 42 -12.06 15.51 8.61
CA ASN A 42 -11.54 16.89 8.69
C ASN A 42 -11.46 17.61 7.33
N GLY A 43 -12.04 17.02 6.29
CA GLY A 43 -12.03 17.57 4.92
C GLY A 43 -10.72 17.37 4.15
N LYS A 44 -9.69 16.76 4.74
CA LYS A 44 -8.40 16.48 4.07
C LYS A 44 -8.29 15.02 3.62
N SER A 45 -9.37 14.49 3.06
CA SER A 45 -9.46 13.07 2.70
C SER A 45 -8.82 12.69 1.36
N ASN A 46 -8.44 13.66 0.52
CA ASN A 46 -7.78 13.38 -0.75
C ASN A 46 -6.37 12.79 -0.51
N PRO A 47 -6.09 11.54 -0.91
CA PRO A 47 -4.79 10.89 -0.66
C PRO A 47 -3.59 11.61 -1.28
N CYS A 48 -3.76 12.33 -2.39
CA CYS A 48 -2.68 13.03 -3.08
C CYS A 48 -2.61 14.53 -2.72
N TYR A 49 -3.39 15.02 -1.75
CA TYR A 49 -3.40 16.45 -1.41
C TYR A 49 -2.02 16.93 -0.92
N GLY A 50 -1.51 17.99 -1.55
CA GLY A 50 -0.18 18.55 -1.25
C GLY A 50 0.99 17.67 -1.71
N ARG A 51 0.75 16.64 -2.53
CA ARG A 51 1.78 15.85 -3.22
C ARG A 51 2.06 16.46 -4.59
N GLN A 52 3.25 16.20 -5.14
CA GLN A 52 3.54 16.62 -6.51
C GLN A 52 2.74 15.79 -7.50
N ALA A 53 2.24 16.45 -8.55
CA ALA A 53 1.51 15.80 -9.63
C ALA A 53 2.43 14.96 -10.53
N VAL A 54 3.67 15.42 -10.72
CA VAL A 54 4.71 14.69 -11.44
C VAL A 54 5.21 13.54 -10.56
N ARG A 55 5.21 12.33 -11.12
CA ARG A 55 5.64 11.09 -10.47
C ARG A 55 7.01 10.63 -10.94
N PHE A 56 7.38 11.03 -12.15
CA PHE A 56 8.62 10.66 -12.81
C PHE A 56 9.36 11.93 -13.23
N SER A 57 10.56 12.12 -12.71
CA SER A 57 11.39 13.29 -13.00
C SER A 57 12.79 12.85 -13.41
N ASN A 58 13.34 13.49 -14.43
CA ASN A 58 14.73 13.34 -14.84
C ASN A 58 15.64 14.42 -14.24
N THR A 59 15.06 15.43 -13.58
CA THR A 59 15.82 16.54 -12.95
C THR A 59 15.76 16.52 -11.44
N GLU A 60 14.69 15.96 -10.85
CA GLU A 60 14.53 15.83 -9.40
C GLU A 60 14.91 14.43 -8.97
N GLY A 61 15.80 14.34 -7.99
CA GLY A 61 16.42 13.09 -7.56
C GLY A 61 15.81 12.46 -6.32
N SER A 62 16.50 11.42 -5.84
CA SER A 62 16.18 10.74 -4.58
C SER A 62 16.59 11.57 -3.36
N GLU A 63 15.92 11.34 -2.22
CA GLU A 63 16.27 11.94 -0.93
C GLU A 63 17.08 10.95 -0.09
N CYS A 64 18.29 11.32 0.32
CA CYS A 64 19.24 10.45 1.04
C CYS A 64 19.63 10.99 2.43
N ASP A 65 19.15 12.17 2.83
CA ASP A 65 19.57 12.82 4.07
C ASP A 65 19.15 12.02 5.31
N TYR A 66 20.05 11.83 6.28
CA TYR A 66 19.79 11.12 7.55
C TYR A 66 18.65 11.69 8.39
N ARG A 67 18.29 12.96 8.18
CA ARG A 67 17.13 13.58 8.81
C ARG A 67 15.82 13.09 8.20
N LYS A 68 15.87 12.64 6.95
CA LYS A 68 14.74 12.16 6.15
C LYS A 68 14.73 10.65 5.96
N ILE A 69 15.79 9.94 6.30
CA ILE A 69 15.90 8.50 6.14
C ILE A 69 16.31 7.85 7.47
N ARG A 70 15.48 6.93 7.97
CA ARG A 70 15.62 6.28 9.28
C ARG A 70 16.93 5.51 9.44
N ASP A 71 17.37 4.85 8.37
CA ASP A 71 18.51 3.92 8.38
C ASP A 71 19.84 4.57 8.00
N SER A 72 19.82 5.86 7.64
CA SER A 72 21.03 6.57 7.23
C SER A 72 21.89 6.97 8.43
N ASP A 73 23.21 6.85 8.26
CA ASP A 73 24.19 7.25 9.26
C ASP A 73 24.15 8.76 9.51
N LYS A 74 24.06 9.13 10.78
CA LYS A 74 23.83 10.52 11.21
C LYS A 74 25.07 11.40 11.16
N LYS A 75 26.25 10.87 10.85
CA LYS A 75 27.51 11.65 10.87
C LYS A 75 27.70 12.42 9.57
N ASN A 76 27.55 11.75 8.44
CA ASN A 76 27.89 12.33 7.14
C ASN A 76 27.09 11.77 5.95
N ASN A 77 25.98 11.04 6.17
CA ASN A 77 25.21 10.39 5.09
C ASN A 77 26.02 9.41 4.22
N SER A 78 27.17 8.91 4.69
CA SER A 78 28.01 8.00 3.89
C SER A 78 27.45 6.59 3.76
N VAL A 79 26.47 6.23 4.60
CA VAL A 79 25.78 4.95 4.60
C VAL A 79 24.30 5.21 4.79
N GLY A 80 23.44 4.61 3.97
CA GLY A 80 22.00 4.77 4.09
C GLY A 80 21.23 4.42 2.83
N ALA A 81 19.91 4.53 2.92
CA ALA A 81 19.00 4.39 1.79
C ALA A 81 18.72 5.75 1.15
N CYS A 82 18.32 5.74 -0.12
CA CYS A 82 17.83 6.92 -0.82
C CYS A 82 16.37 6.69 -1.22
N ALA A 83 15.45 7.50 -0.70
CA ALA A 83 14.04 7.40 -1.06
C ALA A 83 13.83 7.96 -2.48
N PRO A 84 13.32 7.16 -3.43
CA PRO A 84 13.14 7.56 -4.81
C PRO A 84 12.06 8.63 -4.95
N PHE A 85 12.15 9.44 -6.00
CA PHE A 85 11.27 10.60 -6.21
C PHE A 85 9.78 10.24 -6.12
N ARG A 86 9.38 9.10 -6.70
CA ARG A 86 8.04 8.52 -6.57
C ARG A 86 7.60 8.35 -5.11
N ARG A 87 8.44 7.74 -4.27
CA ARG A 87 8.14 7.53 -2.84
C ARG A 87 7.97 8.84 -2.08
N LEU A 88 8.75 9.88 -2.40
CA LEU A 88 8.67 11.20 -1.74
C LEU A 88 7.28 11.83 -1.87
N HIS A 89 6.54 11.45 -2.90
CA HIS A 89 5.25 12.03 -3.23
C HIS A 89 4.10 11.02 -3.15
N LEU A 90 4.30 9.83 -2.58
CA LEU A 90 3.27 8.81 -2.36
C LEU A 90 1.94 9.41 -1.85
N CYS A 91 0.82 8.97 -2.42
CA CYS A 91 -0.52 9.41 -2.06
C CYS A 91 -1.06 8.69 -0.81
N ASP A 92 -0.62 9.11 0.37
CA ASP A 92 -0.98 8.59 1.69
C ASP A 92 -1.55 9.66 2.63
N ARG A 93 -1.90 10.85 2.10
CA ARG A 93 -2.33 12.00 2.90
C ARG A 93 -3.59 11.74 3.72
N ASN A 94 -4.50 10.92 3.21
CA ASN A 94 -5.70 10.51 3.94
C ASN A 94 -5.36 9.70 5.19
N LEU A 95 -4.33 8.86 5.14
CA LEU A 95 -3.85 8.09 6.29
C LEU A 95 -3.16 9.00 7.32
N GLU A 96 -2.47 10.05 6.89
CA GLU A 96 -1.93 11.08 7.80
C GLU A 96 -3.04 11.85 8.53
N GLU A 97 -4.21 12.00 7.90
CA GLU A 97 -5.32 12.85 8.38
C GLU A 97 -6.46 12.05 9.02
N ILE A 98 -6.35 10.72 9.07
CA ILE A 98 -7.31 9.85 9.74
C ILE A 98 -7.31 10.11 11.25
N TYR A 99 -8.50 10.02 11.85
CA TYR A 99 -8.64 10.06 13.30
C TYR A 99 -8.57 8.63 13.84
N PRO A 100 -7.45 8.23 14.47
CA PRO A 100 -7.21 6.83 14.78
C PRO A 100 -8.24 6.25 15.77
N ASP A 101 -8.79 7.08 16.66
CA ASP A 101 -9.85 6.68 17.61
C ASP A 101 -11.16 6.25 16.94
N LYS A 102 -11.39 6.65 15.69
CA LYS A 102 -12.57 6.27 14.90
C LYS A 102 -12.41 4.93 14.18
N ILE A 103 -11.21 4.36 14.19
CA ILE A 103 -10.89 3.11 13.50
C ILE A 103 -10.72 2.02 14.56
N THR A 104 -11.74 1.20 14.72
CA THR A 104 -11.72 0.15 15.75
C THR A 104 -11.44 -1.23 15.17
N ASN A 105 -11.75 -1.45 13.89
CA ASN A 105 -11.60 -2.75 13.23
C ASN A 105 -10.87 -2.66 11.88
N THR A 106 -10.50 -3.85 11.41
CA THR A 106 -9.85 -4.12 10.12
C THR A 106 -10.63 -3.56 8.92
N ASN A 107 -11.96 -3.63 8.92
CA ASN A 107 -12.77 -3.19 7.77
C ASN A 107 -12.67 -1.68 7.57
N ASN A 108 -12.63 -0.91 8.67
CA ASN A 108 -12.48 0.53 8.63
C ASN A 108 -11.11 0.94 8.10
N LEU A 109 -10.04 0.33 8.62
CA LEU A 109 -8.68 0.61 8.14
C LEU A 109 -8.54 0.27 6.65
N LEU A 110 -9.09 -0.88 6.22
CA LEU A 110 -8.97 -1.36 4.85
C LEU A 110 -9.44 -0.30 3.84
N VAL A 111 -10.60 0.32 4.05
CA VAL A 111 -11.15 1.30 3.08
C VAL A 111 -10.20 2.46 2.83
N ASP A 112 -9.63 3.06 3.86
CA ASP A 112 -8.71 4.20 3.70
C ASP A 112 -7.36 3.77 3.08
N VAL A 113 -6.89 2.53 3.32
CA VAL A 113 -5.71 1.97 2.65
C VAL A 113 -5.99 1.71 1.16
N LEU A 114 -7.16 1.16 0.83
CA LEU A 114 -7.59 0.96 -0.57
C LEU A 114 -7.71 2.30 -1.31
N LEU A 115 -8.22 3.33 -0.62
CA LEU A 115 -8.33 4.67 -1.17
C LEU A 115 -6.94 5.27 -1.48
N ALA A 116 -5.99 5.15 -0.57
CA ALA A 116 -4.60 5.57 -0.79
C ALA A 116 -3.99 4.85 -2.01
N ALA A 117 -4.11 3.52 -2.06
CA ALA A 117 -3.61 2.70 -3.14
C ALA A 117 -4.23 3.06 -4.51
N LYS A 118 -5.55 3.24 -4.57
CA LYS A 118 -6.26 3.64 -5.79
C LYS A 118 -5.74 4.96 -6.36
N TYR A 119 -5.62 5.97 -5.51
CA TYR A 119 -5.20 7.31 -5.94
C TYR A 119 -3.70 7.35 -6.28
N GLU A 120 -2.86 6.60 -5.56
CA GLU A 120 -1.46 6.39 -5.93
C GLU A 120 -1.35 5.77 -7.33
N GLY A 121 -2.06 4.67 -7.58
CA GLY A 121 -2.09 3.99 -8.87
C GLY A 121 -2.61 4.88 -10.00
N GLN A 122 -3.67 5.65 -9.73
CA GLN A 122 -4.18 6.65 -10.67
C GLN A 122 -3.13 7.71 -11.00
N SER A 123 -2.38 8.21 -10.02
CA SER A 123 -1.34 9.22 -10.26
C SER A 123 -0.23 8.68 -11.17
N ILE A 124 0.21 7.44 -10.94
CA ILE A 124 1.24 6.76 -11.75
C ILE A 124 0.76 6.53 -13.18
N THR A 125 -0.42 5.94 -13.34
CA THR A 125 -0.99 5.57 -14.65
C THR A 125 -1.28 6.80 -15.52
N GLN A 126 -1.60 7.94 -14.92
CA GLN A 126 -1.83 9.20 -15.65
C GLN A 126 -0.54 9.91 -16.05
N ASP A 127 0.52 9.79 -15.26
CA ASP A 127 1.78 10.50 -15.49
C ASP A 127 2.75 9.71 -16.38
N TYR A 128 2.77 8.38 -16.25
CA TYR A 128 3.71 7.49 -16.96
C TYR A 128 3.70 7.66 -18.49
N PRO A 129 2.53 7.72 -19.18
CA PRO A 129 2.51 7.94 -20.63
C PRO A 129 3.12 9.27 -21.07
N LYS A 130 3.00 10.32 -20.23
CA LYS A 130 3.57 11.65 -20.51
C LYS A 130 5.09 11.62 -20.40
N TYR A 131 5.59 10.96 -19.36
CA TYR A 131 7.02 10.75 -19.18
C TYR A 131 7.61 9.97 -20.37
N ARG A 132 6.99 8.84 -20.75
CA ARG A 132 7.43 8.03 -21.90
C ARG A 132 7.41 8.80 -23.22
N ALA A 133 6.37 9.61 -23.44
CA ALA A 133 6.28 10.44 -24.65
C ALA A 133 7.38 11.52 -24.72
N THR A 134 7.91 11.95 -23.57
CA THR A 134 8.92 13.01 -23.49
C THR A 134 10.34 12.46 -23.55
N TYR A 135 10.61 11.35 -22.86
CA TYR A 135 11.96 10.83 -22.65
C TYR A 135 12.24 9.48 -23.32
N GLY A 136 11.23 8.87 -23.95
CA GLY A 136 11.35 7.55 -24.57
C GLY A 136 11.02 6.40 -23.60
N ASP A 137 11.36 5.18 -24.00
CA ASP A 137 11.08 3.99 -23.20
C ASP A 137 11.93 3.95 -21.93
N SER A 138 11.27 3.96 -20.78
CA SER A 138 11.90 3.64 -19.49
C SER A 138 12.14 2.13 -19.38
N PRO A 139 13.26 1.71 -18.77
CA PRO A 139 13.47 0.33 -18.32
C PRO A 139 12.35 -0.12 -17.37
N SER A 140 11.90 0.78 -16.51
CA SER A 140 10.82 0.57 -15.56
C SER A 140 9.45 0.68 -16.23
N LYS A 141 8.81 -0.46 -16.50
CA LYS A 141 7.44 -0.53 -17.03
C LYS A 141 6.41 -0.10 -15.98
N MET A 142 5.21 0.33 -16.41
CA MET A 142 4.19 0.86 -15.50
C MET A 142 3.81 -0.13 -14.39
N CYS A 143 3.69 -1.43 -14.69
CA CYS A 143 3.37 -2.44 -13.68
C CYS A 143 4.47 -2.56 -12.61
N THR A 144 5.73 -2.36 -12.98
CA THR A 144 6.87 -2.30 -12.05
C THR A 144 6.73 -1.11 -11.12
N MET A 145 6.39 0.07 -11.64
CA MET A 145 6.20 1.27 -10.82
C MET A 145 5.03 1.12 -9.85
N LEU A 146 3.94 0.49 -10.29
CA LEU A 146 2.81 0.14 -9.41
C LEU A 146 3.24 -0.87 -8.33
N ALA A 147 4.06 -1.87 -8.68
CA ALA A 147 4.60 -2.83 -7.70
C ALA A 147 5.52 -2.18 -6.66
N ARG A 148 6.35 -1.22 -7.06
CA ARG A 148 7.19 -0.43 -6.15
C ARG A 148 6.33 0.41 -5.20
N SER A 149 5.31 1.12 -5.69
CA SER A 149 4.37 1.87 -4.83
C SER A 149 3.54 0.96 -3.91
N PHE A 150 3.11 -0.20 -4.40
CA PHE A 150 2.42 -1.19 -3.58
C PHE A 150 3.28 -1.67 -2.40
N ALA A 151 4.56 -1.96 -2.65
CA ALA A 151 5.49 -2.38 -1.61
C ALA A 151 5.77 -1.27 -0.58
N ASP A 152 5.87 -0.02 -1.03
CA ASP A 152 6.04 1.13 -0.13
C ASP A 152 4.79 1.37 0.74
N ILE A 153 3.58 1.26 0.19
CA ILE A 153 2.34 1.27 0.99
C ILE A 153 2.39 0.15 2.03
N GLY A 154 2.81 -1.06 1.63
CA GLY A 154 2.99 -2.18 2.54
C GLY A 154 3.95 -1.89 3.68
N ASP A 155 5.10 -1.28 3.40
CA ASP A 155 6.07 -0.90 4.43
C ASP A 155 5.57 0.21 5.36
N ILE A 156 4.76 1.16 4.86
CA ILE A 156 4.09 2.15 5.71
C ILE A 156 3.15 1.45 6.70
N ILE A 157 2.26 0.59 6.20
CA ILE A 157 1.28 -0.12 7.06
C ILE A 157 2.01 -1.00 8.09
N ARG A 158 3.12 -1.63 7.70
CA ARG A 158 3.92 -2.51 8.55
C ARG A 158 4.88 -1.80 9.49
N GLY A 159 5.00 -0.47 9.43
CA GLY A 159 5.97 0.30 10.24
C GLY A 159 7.43 0.11 9.82
N LYS A 160 7.66 -0.44 8.62
CA LYS A 160 8.97 -0.76 8.04
C LYS A 160 9.53 0.35 7.16
N ASP A 161 8.70 1.29 6.74
CA ASP A 161 9.12 2.40 5.88
C ASP A 161 10.24 3.23 6.51
N LEU A 162 11.24 3.54 5.70
CA LEU A 162 12.47 4.23 6.07
C LEU A 162 12.36 5.74 5.86
N TYR A 163 11.39 6.24 5.09
CA TYR A 163 11.29 7.65 4.74
C TYR A 163 10.58 8.42 5.84
N ARG A 164 11.25 9.44 6.38
CA ARG A 164 10.82 10.36 7.44
C ARG A 164 10.68 11.75 6.86
N ARG A 165 9.59 12.00 6.13
CA ARG A 165 9.38 13.26 5.40
C ARG A 165 9.52 14.48 6.30
N ASP A 166 8.77 14.51 7.40
CA ASP A 166 8.68 15.58 8.39
C ASP A 166 7.76 15.10 9.55
N SER A 167 7.29 16.01 10.42
CA SER A 167 6.36 15.70 11.52
C SER A 167 5.07 15.02 11.07
N ARG A 168 4.72 15.03 9.77
CA ARG A 168 3.56 14.31 9.23
C ARG A 168 3.80 12.83 9.09
N THR A 169 5.03 12.40 8.80
CA THR A 169 5.36 10.98 8.79
C THR A 169 5.28 10.42 10.20
N ASP A 170 5.77 11.16 11.19
CA ASP A 170 5.63 10.78 12.59
C ASP A 170 4.14 10.67 12.96
N LYS A 171 3.30 11.61 12.51
CA LYS A 171 1.84 11.55 12.69
C LYS A 171 1.20 10.30 12.05
N LEU A 172 1.60 9.93 10.84
CA LEU A 172 1.07 8.73 10.17
C LEU A 172 1.41 7.47 10.95
N GLU A 173 2.68 7.31 11.35
CA GLU A 173 3.11 6.15 12.11
C GLU A 173 2.46 6.11 13.50
N GLU A 174 2.35 7.24 14.20
CA GLU A 174 1.58 7.38 15.46
C GLU A 174 0.12 6.96 15.28
N ASN A 175 -0.55 7.46 14.23
CA ASN A 175 -1.93 7.07 13.90
C ASN A 175 -2.03 5.55 13.72
N LEU A 176 -1.13 4.94 12.94
CA LEU A 176 -1.14 3.50 12.70
C LEU A 176 -0.94 2.71 14.00
N LYS A 177 -0.07 3.15 14.93
CA LYS A 177 0.11 2.49 16.24
C LYS A 177 -1.18 2.49 17.05
N VAL A 178 -1.87 3.61 17.08
CA VAL A 178 -3.16 3.73 17.79
C VAL A 178 -4.23 2.86 17.11
N ILE A 179 -4.33 2.89 15.79
CA ILE A 179 -5.30 2.07 15.01
C ILE A 179 -5.07 0.59 15.28
N PHE A 180 -3.84 0.09 15.16
CA PHE A 180 -3.55 -1.33 15.39
C PHE A 180 -3.72 -1.72 16.87
N GLY A 181 -3.50 -0.79 17.81
CA GLY A 181 -3.87 -0.99 19.20
C GLY A 181 -5.38 -1.11 19.43
N ASN A 182 -6.19 -0.34 18.69
CA ASN A 182 -7.65 -0.45 18.74
C ASN A 182 -8.13 -1.77 18.13
N ILE A 183 -7.58 -2.16 16.97
CA ILE A 183 -7.84 -3.46 16.35
C ILE A 183 -7.50 -4.60 17.32
N TYR A 184 -6.32 -4.57 17.95
CA TYR A 184 -5.94 -5.58 18.93
C TYR A 184 -6.91 -5.66 20.12
N LYS A 185 -7.36 -4.52 20.66
CA LYS A 185 -8.37 -4.48 21.73
C LYS A 185 -9.70 -5.10 21.28
N GLU A 186 -10.20 -4.74 20.10
CA GLU A 186 -11.46 -5.29 19.57
C GLU A 186 -11.37 -6.81 19.37
N LEU A 187 -10.25 -7.28 18.83
CA LEU A 187 -9.97 -8.70 18.62
C LEU A 187 -9.94 -9.51 19.91
N THR A 188 -9.47 -8.91 21.00
CA THR A 188 -9.28 -9.57 22.30
C THR A 188 -10.44 -9.35 23.28
N ALA A 189 -11.37 -8.43 22.98
CA ALA A 189 -12.51 -8.10 23.83
C ALA A 189 -13.57 -9.23 23.92
N THR A 190 -13.69 -10.09 22.90
CA THR A 190 -14.67 -11.19 22.93
C THR A 190 -14.08 -12.41 23.65
N SER A 191 -14.34 -12.49 24.96
CA SER A 191 -13.94 -13.62 25.83
C SER A 191 -14.29 -14.97 25.21
N GLY A 192 -13.28 -15.84 25.06
CA GLY A 192 -13.44 -17.27 24.74
C GLY A 192 -13.21 -17.68 23.27
N LYS A 193 -13.28 -16.77 22.29
CA LYS A 193 -13.10 -17.14 20.87
C LYS A 193 -11.67 -16.94 20.31
N ASN A 194 -10.86 -16.09 20.97
CA ASN A 194 -9.62 -15.58 20.38
C ASN A 194 -8.39 -15.66 21.32
N VAL A 195 -8.34 -16.63 22.24
CA VAL A 195 -7.20 -16.79 23.18
C VAL A 195 -5.87 -16.88 22.42
N ALA A 196 -5.84 -17.65 21.33
CA ALA A 196 -4.65 -17.78 20.48
C ALA A 196 -4.18 -16.46 19.86
N LEU A 197 -5.10 -15.58 19.44
CA LEU A 197 -4.75 -14.26 18.89
C LEU A 197 -4.20 -13.33 19.98
N ARG A 198 -4.81 -13.37 21.17
CA ARG A 198 -4.29 -12.63 22.32
C ARG A 198 -2.86 -13.07 22.63
N ASP A 199 -2.64 -14.37 22.75
CA ASP A 199 -1.32 -14.92 23.12
C ASP A 199 -0.26 -14.65 22.04
N ARG A 200 -0.66 -14.65 20.75
CA ARG A 200 0.23 -14.28 19.63
C ARG A 200 0.69 -12.84 19.72
N TYR A 201 -0.22 -11.88 19.90
CA TYR A 201 0.09 -10.44 19.82
C TYR A 201 0.27 -9.76 21.19
N GLN A 202 0.21 -10.49 22.31
CA GLN A 202 0.25 -9.91 23.66
C GLN A 202 1.46 -9.02 23.91
N LYS A 203 2.60 -9.37 23.30
CA LYS A 203 3.89 -8.67 23.46
C LYS A 203 4.27 -7.82 22.24
N ASP A 204 3.32 -7.60 21.33
CA ASP A 204 3.58 -6.92 20.06
C ASP A 204 3.42 -5.39 20.18
N GLY A 205 2.71 -4.92 21.21
CA GLY A 205 2.57 -3.50 21.51
C GLY A 205 3.87 -2.86 22.03
N PRO A 206 4.05 -1.55 21.84
CA PRO A 206 3.07 -0.58 21.31
C PRO A 206 3.06 -0.45 19.79
N ASP A 207 3.97 -1.10 19.08
CA ASP A 207 4.13 -0.92 17.63
C ASP A 207 3.27 -1.89 16.81
N TYR A 208 2.95 -3.06 17.37
CA TYR A 208 2.12 -4.10 16.78
C TYR A 208 2.68 -4.65 15.46
N TYR A 209 4.00 -4.82 15.35
CA TYR A 209 4.65 -5.23 14.11
C TYR A 209 4.12 -6.57 13.59
N GLN A 210 3.97 -7.59 14.43
CA GLN A 210 3.48 -8.90 14.01
C GLN A 210 2.03 -8.84 13.52
N LEU A 211 1.16 -8.12 14.23
CA LEU A 211 -0.22 -7.90 13.85
C LEU A 211 -0.32 -7.13 12.51
N ARG A 212 0.52 -6.12 12.32
CA ARG A 212 0.58 -5.35 11.07
C ARG A 212 1.07 -6.20 9.88
N GLU A 213 2.08 -7.04 10.07
CA GLU A 213 2.55 -8.00 9.05
C GLU A 213 1.45 -8.97 8.64
N ASP A 214 0.77 -9.56 9.62
CA ASP A 214 -0.32 -10.51 9.37
C ASP A 214 -1.53 -9.82 8.69
N TRP A 215 -1.85 -8.59 9.10
CA TRP A 215 -2.89 -7.78 8.45
C TRP A 215 -2.55 -7.48 6.98
N TRP A 216 -1.31 -7.06 6.69
CA TRP A 216 -0.87 -6.80 5.32
C TRP A 216 -0.97 -8.08 4.48
N ALA A 217 -0.39 -9.18 4.95
CA ALA A 217 -0.40 -10.46 4.24
C ALA A 217 -1.81 -10.93 3.86
N LEU A 218 -2.79 -10.68 4.73
CA LEU A 218 -4.19 -11.05 4.48
C LEU A 218 -4.93 -10.07 3.57
N ASN A 219 -4.54 -8.80 3.48
CA ASN A 219 -5.27 -7.78 2.72
C ASN A 219 -4.57 -7.29 1.43
N ARG A 220 -3.32 -7.72 1.20
CA ARG A 220 -2.47 -7.26 0.09
C ARG A 220 -3.10 -7.46 -1.30
N ASP A 221 -3.89 -8.50 -1.50
CA ASP A 221 -4.65 -8.77 -2.73
C ASP A 221 -5.68 -7.65 -3.03
N GLN A 222 -6.40 -7.18 -2.00
CA GLN A 222 -7.37 -6.09 -2.16
C GLN A 222 -6.66 -4.77 -2.45
N VAL A 223 -5.53 -4.52 -1.79
CA VAL A 223 -4.69 -3.33 -2.04
C VAL A 223 -4.13 -3.34 -3.46
N TRP A 224 -3.71 -4.51 -3.96
CA TRP A 224 -3.27 -4.67 -5.34
C TRP A 224 -4.38 -4.38 -6.36
N LYS A 225 -5.60 -4.85 -6.08
CA LYS A 225 -6.78 -4.53 -6.93
C LYS A 225 -7.02 -3.02 -6.98
N ALA A 226 -6.89 -2.33 -5.85
CA ALA A 226 -7.06 -0.88 -5.78
C ALA A 226 -6.02 -0.12 -6.63
N ILE A 227 -4.73 -0.43 -6.46
CA ILE A 227 -3.65 0.29 -7.15
C ILE A 227 -3.64 0.06 -8.67
N THR A 228 -4.22 -1.05 -9.13
CA THR A 228 -4.25 -1.43 -10.56
C THR A 228 -5.54 -1.06 -11.30
N CYS A 229 -6.47 -0.32 -10.69
CA CYS A 229 -7.76 0.04 -11.31
C CYS A 229 -7.65 0.66 -12.71
N ASN A 230 -6.59 1.46 -12.95
CA ASN A 230 -6.37 2.18 -14.21
C ASN A 230 -5.11 1.71 -14.94
N ALA A 231 -4.59 0.52 -14.63
CA ALA A 231 -3.30 0.04 -15.14
C ALA A 231 -3.41 -0.63 -16.52
N TRP A 232 -3.98 0.05 -17.52
CA TRP A 232 -4.27 -0.52 -18.84
C TRP A 232 -3.06 -0.52 -19.79
N GLY A 233 -2.80 -1.65 -20.46
CA GLY A 233 -1.96 -1.76 -21.66
C GLY A 233 -0.45 -1.76 -21.42
N ASP A 234 0.02 -2.12 -20.22
CA ASP A 234 1.45 -2.26 -19.93
C ASP A 234 1.75 -3.61 -19.25
N THR A 235 3.04 -3.90 -19.07
CA THR A 235 3.57 -5.19 -18.63
C THR A 235 4.59 -5.00 -17.49
N TYR A 236 5.07 -6.11 -16.93
CA TYR A 236 6.24 -6.12 -16.06
C TYR A 236 7.53 -6.25 -16.88
N PHE A 237 8.66 -5.79 -16.33
CA PHE A 237 9.98 -6.00 -16.95
C PHE A 237 10.38 -7.49 -17.04
N HIS A 238 9.75 -8.37 -16.25
CA HIS A 238 9.95 -9.82 -16.28
C HIS A 238 8.60 -10.56 -16.27
N ALA A 239 8.62 -11.87 -16.51
CA ALA A 239 7.42 -12.71 -16.39
C ALA A 239 7.03 -12.89 -14.91
N THR A 240 5.74 -12.71 -14.62
CA THR A 240 5.21 -12.61 -13.24
C THR A 240 4.06 -13.55 -12.93
N CYS A 241 3.46 -14.18 -13.95
CA CYS A 241 2.34 -15.10 -13.81
C CYS A 241 2.70 -16.49 -14.34
N SER A 242 2.19 -17.52 -13.66
CA SER A 242 2.07 -18.86 -14.22
C SER A 242 0.70 -19.00 -14.89
N ASP A 243 0.64 -19.11 -16.21
CA ASP A 243 -0.63 -19.44 -16.88
C ASP A 243 -0.84 -20.96 -16.85
N SER A 244 -1.83 -21.38 -16.07
CA SER A 244 -2.19 -22.80 -15.94
C SER A 244 -2.62 -23.44 -17.27
N HIS A 245 -2.96 -22.65 -18.29
CA HIS A 245 -3.36 -23.13 -19.62
C HIS A 245 -2.19 -23.27 -20.60
N ARG A 246 -1.01 -22.74 -20.28
CA ARG A 246 0.18 -22.83 -21.14
C ARG A 246 1.36 -23.38 -20.33
N LYS A 247 1.46 -24.71 -20.30
CA LYS A 247 2.51 -25.48 -19.59
C LYS A 247 3.96 -25.09 -19.92
N GLU A 248 4.20 -24.19 -20.87
CA GLU A 248 5.53 -23.82 -21.38
C GLU A 248 5.78 -22.30 -21.54
N SER A 249 4.83 -21.41 -21.19
CA SER A 249 5.09 -19.96 -21.25
C SER A 249 5.00 -19.29 -19.89
N CYS A 250 6.09 -18.70 -19.42
CA CYS A 250 6.06 -17.74 -18.32
C CYS A 250 5.19 -16.56 -18.76
N CYS A 251 3.98 -16.45 -18.23
CA CYS A 251 3.07 -15.40 -18.65
C CYS A 251 3.41 -14.09 -17.94
N GLN A 252 3.47 -13.01 -18.70
CA GLN A 252 3.47 -11.68 -18.12
C GLN A 252 2.04 -11.33 -17.73
N ALA A 253 1.89 -10.66 -16.59
CA ALA A 253 0.64 -9.98 -16.25
C ALA A 253 0.40 -8.86 -17.27
N ASN A 254 -0.18 -9.23 -18.41
CA ASN A 254 -0.46 -8.32 -19.52
C ASN A 254 -1.79 -7.60 -19.27
N ASP A 255 -1.93 -6.44 -19.88
CA ASP A 255 -3.11 -5.58 -19.86
C ASP A 255 -3.38 -4.82 -18.57
N TYR A 256 -3.55 -5.48 -17.41
CA TYR A 256 -4.00 -4.81 -16.17
C TYR A 256 -2.99 -4.88 -15.02
N CYS A 257 -1.78 -5.38 -15.28
CA CYS A 257 -0.84 -5.80 -14.23
C CYS A 257 -1.46 -6.85 -13.28
N ARG A 258 -2.32 -7.73 -13.79
CA ARG A 258 -2.96 -8.82 -13.03
C ARG A 258 -2.84 -10.16 -13.75
N CYS A 259 -2.83 -11.25 -12.99
CA CYS A 259 -2.77 -12.61 -13.54
C CYS A 259 -4.15 -13.16 -13.90
N ASP A 260 -4.15 -14.31 -14.60
CA ASP A 260 -5.33 -15.13 -14.89
C ASP A 260 -6.48 -14.40 -15.58
N GLY A 261 -6.18 -13.33 -16.32
CA GLY A 261 -7.19 -12.50 -16.98
C GLY A 261 -8.12 -11.78 -16.01
N ASP A 262 -7.68 -11.54 -14.77
CA ASP A 262 -8.35 -10.66 -13.81
C ASP A 262 -8.38 -9.22 -14.31
N LYS A 263 -9.50 -8.51 -14.07
CA LYS A 263 -9.73 -7.16 -14.61
C LYS A 263 -10.38 -6.24 -13.59
N PRO A 264 -10.01 -4.96 -13.55
CA PRO A 264 -10.69 -3.95 -12.75
C PRO A 264 -12.22 -3.98 -12.96
N GLY A 265 -12.98 -3.93 -11.86
CA GLY A 265 -14.46 -3.94 -11.87
C GLY A 265 -15.11 -5.31 -12.11
N VAL A 266 -14.35 -6.33 -12.53
CA VAL A 266 -14.82 -7.72 -12.69
C VAL A 266 -13.82 -8.67 -12.05
N ASP A 267 -13.53 -8.42 -10.78
CA ASP A 267 -12.47 -9.11 -10.06
C ASP A 267 -12.74 -10.61 -9.92
N LYS A 268 -11.74 -11.42 -10.25
CA LYS A 268 -11.71 -12.84 -9.94
C LYS A 268 -11.38 -13.04 -8.46
N PRO A 269 -12.01 -14.04 -7.81
CA PRO A 269 -11.69 -14.39 -6.43
C PRO A 269 -10.31 -15.04 -6.36
N ASN A 270 -9.59 -14.82 -5.24
CA ASN A 270 -8.34 -15.49 -4.90
C ASN A 270 -7.19 -15.31 -5.90
N ILE A 271 -7.11 -14.16 -6.56
CA ILE A 271 -5.96 -13.80 -7.40
C ILE A 271 -4.90 -13.11 -6.52
N ASP A 272 -3.72 -13.73 -6.42
CA ASP A 272 -2.58 -13.14 -5.73
C ASP A 272 -1.94 -12.05 -6.60
N PRO A 273 -1.40 -10.97 -6.01
CA PRO A 273 -0.63 -9.99 -6.76
C PRO A 273 0.54 -10.64 -7.53
N PRO A 274 0.78 -10.29 -8.80
CA PRO A 274 1.92 -10.77 -9.61
C PRO A 274 3.29 -10.23 -9.14
N THR A 275 3.43 -9.85 -7.88
CA THR A 275 4.66 -9.29 -7.34
C THR A 275 4.87 -9.73 -5.89
N TYR A 276 6.13 -9.86 -5.51
CA TYR A 276 6.58 -10.08 -4.13
C TYR A 276 7.48 -8.94 -3.64
N PHE A 277 7.44 -7.79 -4.30
CA PHE A 277 8.24 -6.62 -3.92
C PHE A 277 7.96 -6.21 -2.47
N ASP A 278 6.74 -6.35 -1.99
CA ASP A 278 6.38 -6.11 -0.58
C ASP A 278 7.08 -7.06 0.40
N TYR A 279 7.70 -8.15 -0.05
CA TYR A 279 8.54 -9.03 0.79
C TYR A 279 10.05 -8.84 0.59
N VAL A 280 10.47 -7.94 -0.30
CA VAL A 280 11.87 -7.54 -0.48
C VAL A 280 12.17 -6.36 0.46
N PRO A 281 13.30 -6.32 1.19
CA PRO A 281 13.68 -5.18 2.03
C PRO A 281 13.68 -3.84 1.27
N GLN A 282 13.15 -2.78 1.89
CA GLN A 282 12.95 -1.47 1.23
C GLN A 282 14.23 -0.88 0.62
N TYR A 283 15.36 -0.98 1.33
CA TYR A 283 16.67 -0.53 0.83
C TYR A 283 17.00 -1.12 -0.55
N LEU A 284 16.81 -2.43 -0.75
CA LEU A 284 17.13 -3.10 -2.00
C LEU A 284 16.21 -2.65 -3.14
N ARG A 285 14.92 -2.41 -2.83
CA ARG A 285 13.96 -1.94 -3.84
C ARG A 285 14.25 -0.52 -4.28
N TRP A 286 14.58 0.36 -3.35
CA TRP A 286 14.95 1.74 -3.69
C TRP A 286 16.29 1.80 -4.41
N PHE A 287 17.24 0.93 -4.06
CA PHE A 287 18.51 0.85 -4.77
C PHE A 287 18.33 0.34 -6.21
N GLU A 288 17.45 -0.64 -6.41
CA GLU A 288 17.08 -1.12 -7.75
C GLU A 288 16.34 -0.03 -8.56
N GLU A 289 15.38 0.67 -7.96
CA GLU A 289 14.69 1.81 -8.61
C GLU A 289 15.67 2.91 -9.02
N TRP A 290 16.61 3.27 -8.15
CA TRP A 290 17.64 4.26 -8.45
C TRP A 290 18.57 3.84 -9.60
N ALA A 291 18.85 2.54 -9.75
CA ALA A 291 19.70 2.06 -10.84
C ALA A 291 19.01 2.07 -12.20
N GLU A 292 17.67 2.05 -12.22
CA GLU A 292 16.83 2.00 -13.43
C GLU A 292 16.33 3.39 -13.88
N ASP A 293 16.40 4.40 -13.01
CA ASP A 293 16.05 5.81 -13.27
C ASP A 293 17.26 6.63 -13.78
#